data_AF-A0A7X4FES1-F1
#
_entry.id   AF-A0A7X4FES1-F1
#
_cell.length_a   1.000
_cell.length_b   1.000
_cell.length_c   1.000
_cell.angle_alpha   90.00
_cell.angle_beta   90.00
_cell.angle_gamma   90.00
#
_symmetry.space_group_name_H-M   'P 1'
#
loop_
_entity.id
_entity.type
_entity.pdbx_description
1 polymer ?
#
loop_
_entity_poly.entity_id
_entity_poly.type
_entity_poly.pdbx_seq_one_letter_code
_entity_poly.pdbx_strand_id
1 'polypeptide(L)' 'MNSRAPKVTVVGSLNIDLVCHATQRPKKGETLIGDAFDIFSGGNGCSRATAAARVGGEVG' A
#
# COMPACT_ATOMS: atom_id res chain seq x y z
N MET A 1 21.61 7.94 20.94
CA MET A 1 21.48 7.07 19.76
C MET A 1 21.66 7.94 18.53
N ASN A 2 22.86 7.99 17.92
CA ASN A 2 23.04 8.73 16.67
C ASN A 2 22.51 7.88 15.52
N SER A 3 21.24 8.05 15.17
CA SER A 3 20.70 7.50 13.93
C SER A 3 21.31 8.27 12.77
N ARG A 4 22.20 7.63 12.01
CA ARG A 4 22.72 8.16 10.76
C ARG A 4 21.54 8.45 9.83
N ALA A 5 21.48 9.65 9.26
CA ALA A 5 20.38 10.06 8.38
C ALA A 5 20.25 9.07 7.21
N PRO A 6 19.02 8.72 6.78
CA PRO A 6 18.81 7.86 5.64
C PRO A 6 19.40 8.49 4.38
N LYS A 7 19.89 7.65 3.46
CA LYS A 7 20.41 8.12 2.16
C LYS A 7 19.27 8.57 1.23
N VAL A 8 18.08 8.03 1.43
CA VAL A 8 16.87 8.35 0.66
C VAL A 8 15.72 8.58 1.62
N THR A 9 15.08 9.74 1.54
CA THR A 9 13.81 10.02 2.22
C THR A 9 12.69 10.06 1.21
N VAL A 10 11.62 9.31 1.46
CA VAL A 10 10.45 9.27 0.59
C VAL A 10 9.32 10.07 1.23
N VAL A 11 9.03 11.23 0.65
CA VAL A 11 7.86 12.03 1.02
C VAL A 11 6.73 11.69 0.07
N GLY A 12 5.68 11.07 0.59
CA GLY A 12 4.55 10.64 -0.23
C GLY A 12 3.44 9.99 0.57
N SER A 13 2.46 9.44 -0.16
CA SER A 13 1.30 8.80 0.46
C SER A 13 1.62 7.41 1.00
N LEU A 14 1.00 7.13 2.14
CA LEU A 14 0.82 5.81 2.72
C LEU A 14 -0.68 5.66 2.96
N ASN A 15 -1.28 4.60 2.42
CA ASN A 15 -2.68 4.26 2.66
C ASN A 15 -2.82 2.76 2.92
N ILE A 16 -3.98 2.38 3.43
CA ILE A 16 -4.40 0.99 3.53
C ILE A 16 -5.40 0.75 2.40
N ASP A 17 -5.10 -0.21 1.54
CA ASP A 17 -5.98 -0.63 0.47
C ASP A 17 -6.88 -1.74 1.00
N LEU A 18 -8.19 -1.52 0.94
CA LEU A 18 -9.22 -2.49 1.32
C LEU A 18 -9.81 -3.09 0.04
N VAL A 19 -9.55 -4.37 -0.19
CA VAL A 19 -9.91 -5.05 -1.45
C VAL A 19 -10.98 -6.09 -1.18
N CYS A 20 -12.20 -5.83 -1.67
CA CYS A 20 -13.28 -6.82 -1.68
C CYS A 20 -13.30 -7.55 -3.03
N HIS A 21 -13.29 -8.88 -3.00
CA HIS A 21 -13.49 -9.71 -4.18
C HIS A 21 -14.96 -10.07 -4.32
N ALA A 22 -15.48 -9.98 -5.54
CA ALA A 22 -16.83 -10.40 -5.87
C ALA A 22 -16.85 -10.90 -7.32
N THR A 23 -17.74 -11.85 -7.60
CA THR A 23 -18.02 -12.37 -8.95
C THR A 23 -18.25 -11.28 -10.00
N GLN A 24 -18.76 -10.11 -9.62
CA GLN A 24 -18.97 -8.96 -10.50
C GLN A 24 -18.99 -7.64 -9.72
N ARG A 25 -18.89 -6.51 -10.44
CA ARG A 25 -19.07 -5.17 -9.84
C ARG A 25 -20.55 -4.94 -9.52
N PRO A 26 -20.87 -4.41 -8.33
CA PRO A 26 -22.25 -4.14 -7.96
C PRO A 26 -22.85 -3.01 -8.80
N LYS A 27 -24.14 -3.13 -9.11
CA LYS A 27 -24.94 -2.03 -9.68
C LYS A 27 -25.31 -1.04 -8.59
N LYS A 28 -25.73 0.16 -8.99
CA LYS A 28 -26.20 1.19 -8.05
C LYS A 28 -27.38 0.67 -7.22
N GLY A 29 -27.23 0.68 -5.89
CA GLY A 29 -28.26 0.23 -4.94
C GLY A 29 -28.29 -1.28 -4.68
N GLU A 30 -27.43 -2.06 -5.34
CA GLU A 30 -27.33 -3.50 -5.13
C GLU A 30 -26.43 -3.81 -3.93
N THR A 31 -26.76 -4.89 -3.21
CA THR A 31 -25.88 -5.50 -2.19
C THR A 31 -25.49 -6.90 -2.65
N LEU A 32 -24.18 -7.19 -2.66
CA LEU A 32 -23.63 -8.48 -3.05
C LEU A 32 -22.86 -9.10 -1.88
N ILE A 33 -22.90 -10.43 -1.78
CA ILE A 33 -21.98 -11.18 -0.92
C ILE A 33 -20.66 -11.32 -1.68
N GLY A 34 -19.58 -10.87 -1.05
CA GLY A 34 -18.23 -11.03 -1.59
C GLY A 34 -17.66 -12.42 -1.31
N ASP A 35 -16.65 -12.79 -2.07
CA ASP A 35 -16.00 -14.10 -2.00
C ASP A 35 -14.75 -14.06 -1.09
N ALA A 36 -14.12 -12.90 -0.94
CA ALA A 36 -12.95 -12.68 -0.08
C ALA A 36 -12.73 -11.18 0.24
N PHE A 37 -11.92 -10.91 1.25
CA PHE A 37 -11.51 -9.56 1.65
C PHE A 37 -10.03 -9.54 2.06
N ASP A 38 -9.25 -8.67 1.42
CA ASP A 38 -7.83 -8.50 1.68
C ASP A 38 -7.50 -7.06 2.12
N ILE A 39 -6.44 -6.94 2.93
CA ILE A 39 -5.91 -5.66 3.40
C ILE A 39 -4.45 -5.57 2.96
N PHE A 40 -4.12 -4.53 2.20
CA PHE A 40 -2.75 -4.26 1.75
C PHE A 40 -2.25 -2.90 2.24
N SER A 41 -0.94 -2.80 2.43
CA SER A 41 -0.26 -1.51 2.55
C SER A 41 -0.03 -0.93 1.16
N GLY A 42 -0.73 0.16 0.86
CA GLY A 42 -0.69 0.83 -0.43
C GLY A 42 0.05 2.16 -0.39
N GLY A 43 -0.04 2.86 -1.52
CA GLY A 43 0.31 4.27 -1.62
C GLY A 43 1.63 4.45 -2.34
N ASN A 44 1.69 5.48 -3.19
CA ASN A 44 2.85 5.69 -4.05
C ASN A 44 4.14 5.93 -3.23
N GLY A 45 4.05 6.58 -2.07
CA GLY A 45 5.17 6.75 -1.16
C GLY A 45 5.65 5.41 -0.60
N CYS A 46 4.74 4.64 -0.01
CA CYS A 46 5.03 3.32 0.54
C CYS A 46 5.62 2.36 -0.50
N SER A 47 5.00 2.27 -1.69
CA SER A 47 5.44 1.39 -2.77
C SER A 47 6.85 1.74 -3.26
N ARG A 48 7.17 3.04 -3.41
CA ARG A 48 8.50 3.47 -3.85
C ARG A 48 9.55 3.32 -2.75
N ALA A 49 9.23 3.61 -1.50
CA ALA A 49 10.11 3.37 -0.36
C ALA A 49 10.45 1.87 -0.24
N THR A 50 9.44 1.02 -0.37
CA THR A 50 9.59 -0.43 -0.34
C THR A 50 10.46 -0.92 -1.51
N ALA A 51 10.23 -0.43 -2.73
CA ALA A 51 11.05 -0.80 -3.89
C ALA A 51 12.51 -0.37 -3.71
N ALA A 52 12.76 0.86 -3.25
CA ALA A 52 14.11 1.37 -2.99
C ALA A 52 14.84 0.57 -1.89
N ALA A 53 14.14 0.19 -0.82
CA ALA A 53 14.70 -0.68 0.23
C ALA A 53 15.00 -2.08 -0.30
N ARG A 54 14.12 -2.67 -1.14
CA ARG A 54 14.31 -4.01 -1.72
C ARG A 54 15.54 -4.15 -2.61
N VAL A 55 15.97 -3.06 -3.27
CA VAL A 55 17.20 -3.02 -4.07
C VAL A 55 18.44 -2.61 -3.25
N GLY A 56 18.33 -2.54 -1.92
CA GLY A 56 19.45 -2.26 -1.00
C GLY A 56 19.65 -0.79 -0.64
N GLY A 57 18.67 0.08 -0.90
CA GLY A 57 18.73 1.48 -0.48
C GLY A 57 18.56 1.66 1.03
N GLU A 58 19.34 2.57 1.63
CA GLU A 58 19.15 3.05 3.02
C GLU A 58 18.01 4.10 3.03
N VAL A 59 16.77 3.63 3.15
CA VAL A 59 15.54 4.46 3.14
C VAL A 59 15.06 4.75 4.55
N GLY A 60 14.59 5.98 4.81
CA GLY A 60 13.97 6.37 6.09
C GLY A 60 13.05 7.57 5.99
#